data_AF-A0A7X9RXT4-F1
#
_entry.id   AF-A0A7X9RXT4-F1
#
_cell.length_a   1.000
_cell.length_b   1.000
_cell.length_c   1.000
_cell.angle_alpha   90.00
_cell.angle_beta   90.00
_cell.angle_gamma   90.00
#
_symmetry.space_group_name_H-M   'P 1'
#
loop_
_entity.id
_entity.type
_entity.pdbx_description
1 polymer ?
#
loop_
_entity_poly.entity_id
_entity_poly.type
_entity_poly.pdbx_seq_one_letter_code
_entity_poly.pdbx_strand_id
1 'polypeptide(L)'
;MKAWILLFISFFVSQFIYAQDRSACFGGEAKFIPSNGEKLLIIGQDLGAVGGLSSYTDGYIDAFDYYPSGVTTYTNIVNLQGLSSKTNYGAGDVNAQKYLDESKFSNTTIAIGLYLVGEERNVINGNRDYNIRKLAKWIKNSNRPVYLRIGYEFDGPHNNYNPSNYIKMYQHIVDVFDEERVLNCDFVWQSDGVHTVNTLNSYYPGDEYVDWMAFSYFAQGAGNSLINFAKDKGKPVMIAEATPMGFDLEATREDVWSKWFTPLFDLIDKNEEIKALAYINVDWNAQPMWKDSGINWGDSRIQANTSVFNNWKTETDDGTWLKSSSELFTTIGYPFTADEGCFATVTSLEQDLASQITVYSNNSNLKIELKDNISIHQLTIIELGSGKVIEEVKLDKKSTSLELPLRSGLYSLVMYNDLGEQIIKKVYHTTK
;
A
#
# COMPACT_ATOMS: atom_id res chain seq x y z
N MET A 1 73.55 -0.70 13.29
CA MET A 1 72.32 0.12 13.28
C MET A 1 72.09 0.64 11.87
N LYS A 2 71.16 0.04 11.11
CA LYS A 2 70.46 0.64 9.96
C LYS A 2 69.31 -0.32 9.60
N ALA A 3 68.10 0.18 9.79
CA ALA A 3 66.85 -0.56 9.80
C ALA A 3 66.40 -0.94 8.38
N TRP A 4 65.83 -2.14 8.26
CA TRP A 4 65.06 -2.58 7.11
C TRP A 4 63.65 -2.02 7.24
N ILE A 5 63.22 -1.19 6.30
CA ILE A 5 61.81 -0.77 6.17
C ILE A 5 61.18 -1.73 5.16
N LEU A 6 60.32 -2.61 5.67
CA LEU A 6 59.42 -3.45 4.89
C LEU A 6 58.23 -2.59 4.42
N LEU A 7 58.06 -2.46 3.10
CA LEU A 7 56.82 -1.95 2.51
C LEU A 7 55.71 -3.02 2.68
N PHE A 8 54.71 -2.71 3.50
CA PHE A 8 53.43 -3.43 3.50
C PHE A 8 52.56 -2.86 2.37
N ILE A 9 52.39 -3.64 1.30
CA ILE A 9 51.34 -3.39 0.30
C ILE A 9 50.05 -3.97 0.89
N SER A 10 49.17 -3.08 1.37
CA SER A 10 47.81 -3.44 1.76
C SER A 10 46.99 -3.71 0.50
N PHE A 11 46.66 -4.97 0.26
CA PHE A 11 45.61 -5.34 -0.70
C PHE A 11 44.26 -5.02 -0.06
N PHE A 12 43.66 -3.90 -0.47
CA PHE A 12 42.23 -3.67 -0.25
C PHE A 12 41.45 -4.67 -1.11
N VAL A 13 40.97 -5.74 -0.49
CA VAL A 13 39.91 -6.56 -1.07
C VAL A 13 38.62 -5.76 -0.92
N SER A 14 38.18 -5.14 -2.01
CA SER A 14 36.81 -4.62 -2.11
C SER A 14 35.86 -5.81 -1.93
N GLN A 15 35.23 -5.91 -0.77
CA GLN A 15 34.06 -6.75 -0.62
C GLN A 15 32.98 -6.17 -1.55
N PHE A 16 32.72 -6.86 -2.65
CA PHE A 16 31.45 -6.70 -3.36
C PHE A 16 30.37 -7.05 -2.35
N ILE A 17 29.58 -6.06 -1.94
CA ILE A 17 28.33 -6.28 -1.22
C ILE A 17 27.48 -7.08 -2.20
N TYR A 18 27.28 -8.36 -1.92
CA TYR A 18 26.25 -9.14 -2.58
C TYR A 18 24.94 -8.37 -2.38
N ALA A 19 24.27 -8.02 -3.49
CA ALA A 19 22.90 -7.50 -3.43
C ALA A 19 22.10 -8.50 -2.59
N GLN A 20 21.68 -8.06 -1.42
CA GLN A 20 20.86 -8.88 -0.54
C GLN A 20 19.55 -9.13 -1.30
N ASP A 21 19.16 -10.39 -1.47
CA ASP A 21 17.89 -10.78 -2.10
C ASP A 21 16.73 -10.19 -1.29
N ARG A 22 16.37 -8.93 -1.54
CA ARG A 22 15.11 -8.34 -1.08
C ARG A 22 14.02 -8.93 -1.95
N SER A 23 12.97 -9.44 -1.31
CA SER A 23 11.83 -10.01 -2.01
C SER A 23 10.94 -8.91 -2.59
N ALA A 24 10.79 -7.79 -1.86
CA ALA A 24 10.18 -6.53 -2.31
C ALA A 24 11.21 -5.44 -2.63
N CYS A 25 11.11 -4.87 -3.81
CA CYS A 25 12.05 -3.91 -4.41
C CYS A 25 11.72 -2.45 -4.14
N PHE A 26 10.44 -2.07 -4.18
CA PHE A 26 10.00 -0.68 -4.00
C PHE A 26 9.10 -0.50 -2.78
N GLY A 27 8.93 -1.57 -2.00
CA GLY A 27 8.33 -1.55 -0.67
C GLY A 27 9.37 -1.49 0.46
N GLY A 28 8.87 -1.25 1.67
CA GLY A 28 9.64 -1.27 2.91
C GLY A 28 10.31 0.05 3.26
N GLU A 29 10.19 1.06 2.41
CA GLU A 29 10.68 2.42 2.68
C GLU A 29 9.60 3.38 2.20
N ALA A 30 8.97 4.08 3.15
CA ALA A 30 7.93 5.03 2.81
C ALA A 30 8.49 6.16 1.94
N LYS A 31 7.90 6.29 0.74
CA LYS A 31 8.33 7.20 -0.31
C LYS A 31 7.67 8.56 -0.16
N PHE A 32 6.45 8.60 0.37
CA PHE A 32 5.60 9.79 0.38
C PHE A 32 5.36 10.33 1.79
N ILE A 33 6.42 10.80 2.45
CA ILE A 33 6.34 11.25 3.86
C ILE A 33 6.47 12.78 3.92
N PRO A 34 5.59 13.48 4.66
CA PRO A 34 5.81 14.90 4.95
C PRO A 34 7.04 15.11 5.84
N SER A 35 7.57 16.34 5.86
CA SER A 35 8.75 16.67 6.67
C SER A 35 8.47 16.51 8.17
N ASN A 36 9.51 16.46 8.99
CA ASN A 36 9.31 16.42 10.44
C ASN A 36 8.50 17.63 10.94
N GLY A 37 7.47 17.35 11.74
CA GLY A 37 6.50 18.33 12.22
C GLY A 37 5.27 18.49 11.33
N GLU A 38 5.35 18.18 10.04
CA GLU A 38 4.23 18.28 9.09
C GLU A 38 3.40 16.98 9.06
N LYS A 39 2.10 17.12 8.77
CA LYS A 39 1.15 16.00 8.67
C LYS A 39 0.24 16.15 7.46
N LEU A 40 -0.14 15.03 6.85
CA LEU A 40 -1.17 15.00 5.81
C LEU A 40 -2.56 15.06 6.44
N LEU A 41 -3.34 16.06 6.03
CA LEU A 41 -4.78 16.07 6.23
C LEU A 41 -5.51 15.36 5.08
N ILE A 42 -6.04 14.19 5.36
CA ILE A 42 -6.78 13.35 4.41
C ILE A 42 -8.26 13.35 4.82
N ILE A 43 -9.16 13.52 3.86
CA ILE A 43 -10.61 13.51 4.12
C ILE A 43 -11.26 12.34 3.41
N GLY A 44 -12.16 11.68 4.11
CA GLY A 44 -12.84 10.51 3.62
C GLY A 44 -14.30 10.42 4.05
N GLN A 45 -14.96 9.33 3.69
CA GLN A 45 -14.36 8.19 2.97
C GLN A 45 -15.11 7.77 1.70
N ASP A 46 -16.08 8.58 1.32
CA ASP A 46 -16.85 8.47 0.09
C ASP A 46 -16.95 9.83 -0.60
N LEU A 47 -17.46 9.84 -1.84
CA LEU A 47 -17.54 11.05 -2.67
C LEU A 47 -18.42 12.14 -2.03
N GLY A 48 -19.48 11.76 -1.31
CA GLY A 48 -20.37 12.69 -0.60
C GLY A 48 -19.68 13.32 0.59
N ALA A 49 -18.95 12.51 1.37
CA ALA A 49 -18.17 12.97 2.52
C ALA A 49 -17.14 14.04 2.15
N VAL A 50 -16.40 13.78 1.06
CA VAL A 50 -15.33 14.66 0.58
C VAL A 50 -15.90 15.93 -0.07
N GLY A 51 -16.92 15.79 -0.91
CA GLY A 51 -17.52 16.91 -1.63
C GLY A 51 -16.61 17.49 -2.71
N GLY A 52 -16.84 18.75 -3.08
CA GLY A 52 -16.03 19.47 -4.08
C GLY A 52 -16.16 18.93 -5.51
N LEU A 53 -17.19 18.12 -5.78
CA LEU A 53 -17.48 17.49 -7.07
C LEU A 53 -18.85 17.93 -7.58
N SER A 54 -19.06 17.97 -8.89
CA SER A 54 -20.31 18.47 -9.49
C SER A 54 -21.61 17.77 -9.02
N SER A 55 -21.53 16.53 -8.56
CA SER A 55 -22.65 15.76 -8.01
C SER A 55 -22.62 15.60 -6.48
N TYR A 56 -21.60 16.13 -5.82
CA TYR A 56 -21.38 16.02 -4.37
C TYR A 56 -20.91 17.39 -3.87
N THR A 57 -21.88 18.23 -3.47
CA THR A 57 -21.69 19.67 -3.21
C THR A 57 -22.05 20.06 -1.78
N ASP A 58 -22.04 19.09 -0.86
CA ASP A 58 -22.33 19.26 0.57
C ASP A 58 -21.34 18.48 1.46
N GLY A 59 -20.15 18.22 0.92
CA GLY A 59 -19.08 17.54 1.64
C GLY A 59 -18.15 18.51 2.35
N TYR A 60 -17.06 17.98 2.89
CA TYR A 60 -16.06 18.75 3.61
C TYR A 60 -15.52 19.93 2.79
N ILE A 61 -15.12 19.71 1.54
CA ILE A 61 -14.52 20.76 0.69
C ILE A 61 -15.50 21.92 0.47
N ASP A 62 -16.79 21.62 0.35
CA ASP A 62 -17.83 22.63 0.12
C ASP A 62 -18.03 23.54 1.35
N ALA A 63 -17.67 23.08 2.55
CA ALA A 63 -17.73 23.85 3.78
C ALA A 63 -16.44 24.62 4.11
N PHE A 64 -15.27 24.13 3.67
CA PHE A 64 -13.96 24.65 4.06
C PHE A 64 -13.23 25.49 3.00
N ASP A 65 -13.71 25.51 1.75
CA ASP A 65 -13.16 26.27 0.61
C ASP A 65 -11.64 26.07 0.38
N TYR A 66 -11.12 24.91 0.79
CA TYR A 66 -9.80 24.42 0.46
C TYR A 66 -9.84 22.91 0.24
N TYR A 67 -8.83 22.39 -0.46
CA TYR A 67 -8.71 20.97 -0.76
C TYR A 67 -7.76 20.30 0.23
N PRO A 68 -8.11 19.14 0.81
CA PRO A 68 -7.20 18.38 1.68
C PRO A 68 -5.98 17.89 0.89
N SER A 69 -4.90 17.52 1.60
CA SER A 69 -3.72 16.94 0.94
C SER A 69 -3.99 15.52 0.42
N GLY A 70 -4.99 14.83 0.94
CA GLY A 70 -5.45 13.57 0.38
C GLY A 70 -6.94 13.35 0.50
N VAL A 71 -7.42 12.37 -0.26
CA VAL A 71 -8.78 11.83 -0.14
C VAL A 71 -8.74 10.33 0.07
N THR A 72 -9.69 9.80 0.84
CA THR A 72 -9.86 8.37 1.04
C THR A 72 -10.98 7.82 0.17
N THR A 73 -10.76 6.65 -0.44
CA THR A 73 -11.77 5.87 -1.17
C THR A 73 -11.55 4.37 -0.95
N TYR A 74 -12.46 3.54 -1.44
CA TYR A 74 -12.37 2.08 -1.36
C TYR A 74 -12.51 1.39 -2.71
N THR A 75 -11.89 0.22 -2.81
CA THR A 75 -12.10 -0.74 -3.88
C THR A 75 -11.96 -2.16 -3.33
N ASN A 76 -12.37 -3.17 -4.09
CA ASN A 76 -12.21 -4.58 -3.72
C ASN A 76 -11.36 -5.33 -4.75
N ILE A 77 -10.62 -6.37 -4.34
CA ILE A 77 -9.74 -7.07 -5.28
C ILE A 77 -10.49 -7.95 -6.30
N VAL A 78 -11.74 -8.32 -6.02
CA VAL A 78 -12.49 -9.30 -6.81
C VAL A 78 -12.86 -8.76 -8.18
N ASN A 79 -13.22 -7.49 -8.27
CA ASN A 79 -13.62 -6.86 -9.52
C ASN A 79 -13.23 -5.37 -9.65
N LEU A 80 -12.57 -4.80 -8.63
CA LEU A 80 -12.17 -3.39 -8.58
C LEU A 80 -13.33 -2.39 -8.69
N GLN A 81 -14.52 -2.78 -8.26
CA GLN A 81 -15.65 -1.85 -8.09
C GLN A 81 -15.28 -0.74 -7.09
N GLY A 82 -15.57 0.51 -7.46
CA GLY A 82 -15.13 1.70 -6.74
C GLY A 82 -13.81 2.29 -7.24
N LEU A 83 -13.05 1.59 -8.11
CA LEU A 83 -11.83 2.14 -8.70
C LEU A 83 -12.14 3.12 -9.84
N SER A 84 -12.72 2.63 -10.95
CA SER A 84 -13.04 3.45 -12.14
C SER A 84 -14.53 3.56 -12.43
N SER A 85 -15.37 2.95 -11.59
CA SER A 85 -16.82 2.98 -11.72
C SER A 85 -17.43 3.23 -10.35
N LYS A 86 -18.50 4.04 -10.36
CA LYS A 86 -19.22 4.38 -9.14
C LYS A 86 -19.83 3.12 -8.53
N THR A 87 -19.54 2.88 -7.27
CA THR A 87 -20.11 1.77 -6.49
C THR A 87 -20.55 2.29 -5.14
N ASN A 88 -21.59 1.68 -4.56
CA ASN A 88 -22.08 1.99 -3.23
C ASN A 88 -22.43 0.68 -2.52
N TYR A 89 -21.77 0.42 -1.39
CA TYR A 89 -21.97 -0.79 -0.58
C TYR A 89 -22.94 -0.55 0.59
N GLY A 90 -23.72 0.54 0.53
CA GLY A 90 -24.51 1.05 1.65
C GLY A 90 -23.74 2.02 2.55
N ALA A 91 -22.46 2.28 2.26
CA ALA A 91 -21.53 3.13 3.02
C ALA A 91 -21.02 4.33 2.21
N GLY A 92 -21.89 4.89 1.37
CA GLY A 92 -21.56 6.02 0.48
C GLY A 92 -21.07 5.61 -0.91
N ASP A 93 -21.09 6.56 -1.84
CA ASP A 93 -20.64 6.35 -3.22
C ASP A 93 -19.11 6.45 -3.30
N VAL A 94 -18.42 5.43 -3.81
CA VAL A 94 -16.97 5.44 -4.06
C VAL A 94 -16.66 5.37 -5.55
N ASN A 95 -15.69 6.18 -6.01
CA ASN A 95 -15.10 6.12 -7.35
C ASN A 95 -13.75 6.86 -7.37
N ALA A 96 -12.63 6.15 -7.26
CA ALA A 96 -11.30 6.77 -7.24
C ALA A 96 -11.00 7.61 -8.50
N GLN A 97 -11.43 7.13 -9.68
CA GLN A 97 -11.23 7.82 -10.96
C GLN A 97 -11.89 9.20 -11.00
N LYS A 98 -12.99 9.43 -10.27
CA LYS A 98 -13.62 10.76 -10.23
C LYS A 98 -12.68 11.85 -9.69
N TYR A 99 -11.79 11.52 -8.75
CA TYR A 99 -10.81 12.46 -8.25
C TYR A 99 -9.67 12.72 -9.26
N LEU A 100 -9.36 11.76 -10.13
CA LEU A 100 -8.38 11.96 -11.20
C LEU A 100 -8.96 12.84 -12.32
N ASP A 101 -10.25 12.64 -12.63
CA ASP A 101 -10.93 13.34 -13.70
C ASP A 101 -11.26 14.80 -13.33
N GLU A 102 -11.33 15.13 -12.04
CA GLU A 102 -11.58 16.50 -11.56
C GLU A 102 -10.28 17.27 -11.35
N SER A 103 -10.07 18.28 -12.19
CA SER A 103 -8.88 19.16 -12.19
C SER A 103 -8.57 19.80 -10.84
N LYS A 104 -9.59 20.09 -10.02
CA LYS A 104 -9.39 20.69 -8.69
C LYS A 104 -8.68 19.75 -7.70
N PHE A 105 -8.71 18.44 -7.93
CA PHE A 105 -7.97 17.44 -7.16
C PHE A 105 -6.61 17.08 -7.77
N SER A 106 -6.09 17.88 -8.73
CA SER A 106 -4.82 17.58 -9.42
C SER A 106 -3.60 17.43 -8.48
N ASN A 107 -3.61 18.15 -7.35
CA ASN A 107 -2.57 18.07 -6.31
C ASN A 107 -3.10 17.45 -5.02
N THR A 108 -3.89 16.38 -5.13
CA THR A 108 -4.43 15.64 -3.99
C THR A 108 -4.00 14.17 -4.09
N THR A 109 -3.41 13.66 -3.01
CA THR A 109 -3.04 12.24 -2.86
C THR A 109 -4.28 11.36 -2.70
N ILE A 110 -4.15 10.06 -2.89
CA ILE A 110 -5.26 9.12 -2.72
C ILE A 110 -4.89 8.03 -1.74
N ALA A 111 -5.66 7.90 -0.66
CA ALA A 111 -5.65 6.72 0.20
C ALA A 111 -6.73 5.73 -0.26
N ILE A 112 -6.34 4.50 -0.56
CA ILE A 112 -7.26 3.46 -1.05
C ILE A 112 -7.34 2.34 -0.03
N GLY A 113 -8.52 2.12 0.54
CA GLY A 113 -8.81 0.88 1.26
C GLY A 113 -9.04 -0.26 0.28
N LEU A 114 -8.18 -1.29 0.31
CA LEU A 114 -8.31 -2.47 -0.54
C LEU A 114 -8.96 -3.61 0.24
N TYR A 115 -10.25 -3.83 -0.01
CA TYR A 115 -11.01 -4.90 0.60
C TYR A 115 -10.60 -6.29 0.06
N LEU A 116 -10.25 -7.20 0.98
CA LEU A 116 -9.66 -8.51 0.71
C LEU A 116 -10.31 -9.66 1.50
N VAL A 117 -11.39 -9.42 2.24
CA VAL A 117 -12.00 -10.42 3.13
C VAL A 117 -12.40 -11.66 2.34
N GLY A 118 -11.90 -12.83 2.77
CA GLY A 118 -12.16 -14.12 2.15
C GLY A 118 -11.35 -14.38 0.87
N GLU A 119 -10.44 -13.50 0.48
CA GLU A 119 -9.68 -13.60 -0.76
C GLU A 119 -8.22 -14.03 -0.56
N GLU A 120 -7.77 -14.31 0.67
CA GLU A 120 -6.34 -14.55 0.96
C GLU A 120 -5.80 -15.71 0.11
N ARG A 121 -6.53 -16.83 0.05
CA ARG A 121 -6.11 -17.98 -0.77
C ARG A 121 -6.20 -17.70 -2.26
N ASN A 122 -7.16 -16.91 -2.72
CA ASN A 122 -7.26 -16.58 -4.15
C ASN A 122 -6.11 -15.67 -4.59
N VAL A 123 -5.68 -14.74 -3.73
CA VAL A 123 -4.49 -13.92 -3.96
C VAL A 123 -3.24 -14.80 -3.94
N ILE A 124 -3.02 -15.58 -2.87
CA ILE A 124 -1.83 -16.45 -2.73
C ILE A 124 -1.68 -17.42 -3.91
N ASN A 125 -2.80 -17.89 -4.46
CA ASN A 125 -2.81 -18.83 -5.59
C ASN A 125 -2.72 -18.14 -6.96
N GLY A 126 -2.61 -16.81 -7.02
CA GLY A 126 -2.55 -16.05 -8.28
C GLY A 126 -3.89 -15.82 -8.98
N ASN A 127 -5.00 -16.31 -8.43
CA ASN A 127 -6.34 -16.18 -9.02
C ASN A 127 -6.84 -14.72 -9.09
N ARG A 128 -6.17 -13.81 -8.36
CA ARG A 128 -6.46 -12.36 -8.37
C ARG A 128 -5.41 -11.53 -9.10
N ASP A 129 -4.36 -12.12 -9.67
CA ASP A 129 -3.23 -11.38 -10.26
C ASP A 129 -3.65 -10.44 -11.38
N TYR A 130 -4.60 -10.86 -12.21
CA TYR A 130 -5.15 -10.00 -13.25
C TYR A 130 -5.70 -8.69 -12.67
N ASN A 131 -6.43 -8.75 -11.57
CA ASN A 131 -6.98 -7.56 -10.91
C ASN A 131 -5.91 -6.80 -10.13
N ILE A 132 -4.96 -7.49 -9.47
CA ILE A 132 -3.84 -6.85 -8.79
C ILE A 132 -3.04 -6.00 -9.80
N ARG A 133 -2.70 -6.56 -10.97
CA ARG A 133 -2.00 -5.84 -12.04
C ARG A 133 -2.82 -4.70 -12.64
N LYS A 134 -4.14 -4.87 -12.75
CA LYS A 134 -5.03 -3.79 -13.22
C LYS A 134 -5.07 -2.63 -12.24
N LEU A 135 -5.10 -2.91 -10.93
CA LEU A 135 -4.97 -1.90 -9.88
C LEU A 135 -3.59 -1.24 -9.92
N ALA A 136 -2.51 -2.02 -9.99
CA ALA A 136 -1.13 -1.55 -10.09
C ALA A 136 -0.94 -0.58 -11.27
N LYS A 137 -1.44 -0.94 -12.46
CA LYS A 137 -1.40 -0.09 -13.67
C LYS A 137 -2.25 1.16 -13.53
N TRP A 138 -3.41 1.08 -12.89
CA TRP A 138 -4.23 2.26 -12.62
C TRP A 138 -3.48 3.23 -11.70
N ILE A 139 -2.90 2.72 -10.61
CA ILE A 139 -2.11 3.52 -9.67
C ILE A 139 -0.92 4.15 -10.40
N LYS A 140 -0.12 3.36 -11.12
CA LYS A 140 1.03 3.84 -11.93
C LYS A 140 0.65 4.99 -12.87
N ASN A 141 -0.50 4.89 -13.53
CA ASN A 141 -0.97 5.89 -14.49
C ASN A 141 -1.71 7.08 -13.86
N SER A 142 -1.98 7.06 -12.55
CA SER A 142 -2.63 8.17 -11.83
C SER A 142 -1.74 9.41 -11.71
N ASN A 143 -0.42 9.26 -11.90
CA ASN A 143 0.60 10.31 -11.84
C ASN A 143 0.56 11.13 -10.54
N ARG A 144 0.25 10.49 -9.42
CA ARG A 144 0.21 11.10 -8.07
C ARG A 144 0.56 10.07 -7.00
N PRO A 145 0.94 10.51 -5.78
CA PRO A 145 1.11 9.61 -4.64
C PRO A 145 -0.18 8.89 -4.25
N VAL A 146 -0.08 7.58 -4.05
CA VAL A 146 -1.16 6.73 -3.56
C VAL A 146 -0.71 5.97 -2.32
N TYR A 147 -1.56 5.93 -1.29
CA TYR A 147 -1.40 5.10 -0.10
C TYR A 147 -2.36 3.92 -0.19
N LEU A 148 -1.86 2.72 -0.48
CA LEU A 148 -2.68 1.52 -0.63
C LEU A 148 -2.76 0.75 0.69
N ARG A 149 -3.94 0.76 1.32
CA ARG A 149 -4.23 0.07 2.58
C ARG A 149 -4.67 -1.36 2.28
N ILE A 150 -3.70 -2.26 2.16
CA ILE A 150 -3.90 -3.66 1.76
C ILE A 150 -4.54 -4.41 2.92
N GLY A 151 -5.79 -4.88 2.75
CA GLY A 151 -6.44 -5.74 3.74
C GLY A 151 -6.60 -5.04 5.08
N TYR A 152 -7.02 -3.77 5.03
CA TYR A 152 -7.18 -2.88 6.19
C TYR A 152 -7.93 -3.52 7.36
N GLU A 153 -7.61 -3.09 8.58
CA GLU A 153 -8.09 -3.67 9.84
C GLU A 153 -7.84 -5.19 9.92
N PHE A 154 -6.59 -5.58 9.65
CA PHE A 154 -6.21 -6.99 9.47
C PHE A 154 -6.46 -7.87 10.71
N ASP A 155 -6.39 -7.26 11.89
CA ASP A 155 -6.56 -7.89 13.20
C ASP A 155 -7.98 -7.74 13.73
N GLY A 156 -8.84 -7.02 13.02
CA GLY A 156 -10.25 -6.85 13.36
C GLY A 156 -11.04 -8.16 13.20
N PRO A 157 -11.89 -8.54 14.18
CA PRO A 157 -12.64 -9.79 14.13
C PRO A 157 -13.67 -9.85 13.00
N HIS A 158 -14.11 -8.70 12.49
CA HIS A 158 -15.07 -8.60 11.39
C HIS A 158 -14.48 -9.03 10.04
N ASN A 159 -13.17 -8.87 9.85
CA ASN A 159 -12.47 -9.33 8.65
C ASN A 159 -12.02 -10.79 8.76
N ASN A 160 -11.71 -11.25 9.98
CA ASN A 160 -11.41 -12.64 10.31
C ASN A 160 -10.31 -13.27 9.43
N TYR A 161 -9.27 -12.49 9.10
CA TYR A 161 -8.13 -12.98 8.34
C TYR A 161 -7.34 -14.02 9.14
N ASN A 162 -6.86 -15.06 8.46
CA ASN A 162 -5.86 -15.94 9.05
C ASN A 162 -4.46 -15.27 9.01
N PRO A 163 -3.73 -15.14 10.13
CA PRO A 163 -2.47 -14.39 10.16
C PRO A 163 -1.42 -14.88 9.14
N SER A 164 -1.25 -16.20 9.01
CA SER A 164 -0.27 -16.76 8.07
C SER A 164 -0.66 -16.54 6.61
N ASN A 165 -1.96 -16.62 6.28
CA ASN A 165 -2.42 -16.33 4.93
C ASN A 165 -2.39 -14.83 4.64
N TYR A 166 -2.71 -13.99 5.62
CA TYR A 166 -2.67 -12.54 5.48
C TYR A 166 -1.26 -12.07 5.11
N ILE A 167 -0.23 -12.55 5.81
CA ILE A 167 1.17 -12.24 5.51
C ILE A 167 1.49 -12.58 4.06
N LYS A 168 1.20 -13.81 3.62
CA LYS A 168 1.48 -14.25 2.23
C LYS A 168 0.68 -13.48 1.18
N MET A 169 -0.57 -13.16 1.47
CA MET A 169 -1.43 -12.35 0.60
C MET A 169 -0.87 -10.94 0.44
N TYR A 170 -0.46 -10.30 1.55
CA TYR A 170 0.11 -8.96 1.55
C TYR A 170 1.41 -8.94 0.73
N GLN A 171 2.32 -9.88 1.01
CA GLN A 171 3.59 -10.02 0.29
C GLN A 171 3.37 -10.21 -1.22
N HIS A 172 2.47 -11.11 -1.60
CA HIS A 172 2.16 -11.38 -3.01
C HIS A 172 1.63 -10.14 -3.75
N ILE A 173 0.80 -9.32 -3.11
CA ILE A 173 0.30 -8.07 -3.72
C ILE A 173 1.44 -7.09 -3.96
N VAL A 174 2.34 -6.91 -2.99
CA VAL A 174 3.50 -6.03 -3.11
C VAL A 174 4.45 -6.53 -4.21
N ASP A 175 4.74 -7.84 -4.25
CA ASP A 175 5.58 -8.44 -5.28
C ASP A 175 5.03 -8.15 -6.69
N VAL A 176 3.72 -8.32 -6.91
CA VAL A 176 3.08 -7.99 -8.20
C VAL A 176 3.19 -6.49 -8.53
N PHE A 177 3.10 -5.60 -7.55
CA PHE A 177 3.28 -4.17 -7.77
C PHE A 177 4.73 -3.82 -8.14
N ASP A 178 5.70 -4.51 -7.55
CA ASP A 178 7.11 -4.34 -7.89
C ASP A 178 7.40 -4.80 -9.32
N GLU A 179 6.81 -5.92 -9.76
CA GLU A 179 6.90 -6.38 -11.16
C GLU A 179 6.31 -5.38 -12.16
N GLU A 180 5.23 -4.71 -11.79
CA GLU A 180 4.61 -3.65 -12.59
C GLU A 180 5.36 -2.30 -12.46
N ARG A 181 6.38 -2.25 -11.59
CA ARG A 181 7.19 -1.08 -11.27
C ARG A 181 6.34 0.12 -10.88
N VAL A 182 5.45 -0.07 -9.91
CA VAL A 182 4.59 0.99 -9.38
C VAL A 182 5.38 1.85 -8.40
N LEU A 183 5.96 2.94 -8.89
CA LEU A 183 6.82 3.82 -8.08
C LEU A 183 6.06 4.89 -7.29
N ASN A 184 4.77 5.04 -7.54
CA ASN A 184 3.92 6.06 -6.94
C ASN A 184 2.92 5.51 -5.91
N CYS A 185 3.24 4.36 -5.31
CA CYS A 185 2.41 3.70 -4.30
C CYS A 185 3.20 3.40 -3.03
N ASP A 186 2.73 3.88 -1.88
CA ASP A 186 3.16 3.40 -0.57
C ASP A 186 2.18 2.36 -0.02
N PHE A 187 2.70 1.24 0.48
CA PHE A 187 1.91 0.15 1.05
C PHE A 187 1.66 0.36 2.54
N VAL A 188 0.39 0.47 2.92
CA VAL A 188 -0.06 0.77 4.28
C VAL A 188 -0.61 -0.49 4.95
N TRP A 189 -0.03 -0.84 6.09
CA TRP A 189 -0.46 -1.95 6.94
C TRP A 189 -1.31 -1.42 8.11
N GLN A 190 -2.63 -1.56 8.01
CA GLN A 190 -3.61 -0.93 8.93
C GLN A 190 -4.23 -1.93 9.92
N SER A 191 -4.04 -1.69 11.22
CA SER A 191 -4.73 -2.37 12.33
C SER A 191 -6.08 -1.71 12.66
N ASP A 192 -6.98 -2.43 13.33
CA ASP A 192 -8.18 -1.85 13.95
C ASP A 192 -7.86 -0.96 15.17
N GLY A 193 -6.61 -1.00 15.65
CA GLY A 193 -6.06 -0.12 16.67
C GLY A 193 -6.23 -0.57 18.12
N VAL A 194 -6.88 -1.71 18.41
CA VAL A 194 -7.22 -2.08 19.81
C VAL A 194 -6.44 -3.30 20.34
N HIS A 195 -5.55 -3.88 19.54
CA HIS A 195 -4.82 -5.09 19.89
C HIS A 195 -3.39 -4.86 20.41
N THR A 196 -2.79 -5.93 20.96
CA THR A 196 -1.44 -5.90 21.54
C THR A 196 -0.36 -6.06 20.46
N VAL A 197 0.87 -5.63 20.76
CA VAL A 197 2.03 -5.84 19.85
C VAL A 197 2.23 -7.31 19.48
N ASN A 198 1.95 -8.27 20.37
CA ASN A 198 2.03 -9.69 20.02
C ASN A 198 1.03 -10.10 18.94
N THR A 199 -0.17 -9.52 18.96
CA THR A 199 -1.19 -9.74 17.94
C THR A 199 -0.72 -9.12 16.62
N LEU A 200 -0.30 -7.85 16.66
CA LEU A 200 0.25 -7.13 15.50
C LEU A 200 1.39 -7.92 14.84
N ASN A 201 2.37 -8.38 15.62
CA ASN A 201 3.52 -9.12 15.13
C ASN A 201 3.13 -10.45 14.44
N SER A 202 2.00 -11.07 14.79
CA SER A 202 1.53 -12.30 14.15
C SER A 202 1.00 -12.09 12.72
N TYR A 203 0.66 -10.86 12.35
CA TYR A 203 0.20 -10.46 11.03
C TYR A 203 1.26 -9.67 10.23
N TYR A 204 2.44 -9.42 10.81
CA TYR A 204 3.41 -8.49 10.23
C TYR A 204 4.07 -9.06 8.96
N PRO A 205 3.90 -8.43 7.77
CA PRO A 205 4.43 -8.95 6.51
C PRO A 205 5.96 -8.90 6.39
N GLY A 206 6.63 -8.10 7.23
CA GLY A 206 8.08 -7.87 7.19
C GLY A 206 8.43 -6.42 6.83
N ASP A 207 9.63 -5.99 7.26
CA ASP A 207 10.07 -4.60 7.11
C ASP A 207 10.21 -4.18 5.64
N GLU A 208 10.50 -5.12 4.74
CA GLU A 208 10.65 -4.91 3.29
C GLU A 208 9.31 -4.74 2.55
N TYR A 209 8.18 -5.07 3.19
CA TYR A 209 6.86 -5.06 2.56
C TYR A 209 5.98 -3.87 3.00
N VAL A 210 6.27 -3.29 4.16
CA VAL A 210 5.44 -2.26 4.78
C VAL A 210 6.12 -0.91 4.69
N ASP A 211 5.52 0.02 3.97
CA ASP A 211 5.98 1.41 3.90
C ASP A 211 5.47 2.20 5.10
N TRP A 212 4.16 2.09 5.37
CA TRP A 212 3.47 2.78 6.45
C TRP A 212 2.76 1.81 7.38
N MET A 213 2.76 2.11 8.67
CA MET A 213 1.83 1.47 9.61
C MET A 213 0.62 2.36 9.82
N ALA A 214 -0.54 1.78 10.07
CA ALA A 214 -1.74 2.56 10.31
C ALA A 214 -2.68 1.92 11.33
N PHE A 215 -3.58 2.73 11.88
CA PHE A 215 -4.66 2.25 12.73
C PHE A 215 -5.94 3.07 12.56
N SER A 216 -7.04 2.49 13.01
CA SER A 216 -8.34 3.15 13.14
C SER A 216 -8.51 3.76 14.52
N TYR A 217 -8.93 5.02 14.60
CA TYR A 217 -9.21 5.76 15.82
C TYR A 217 -10.70 6.11 15.89
N PHE A 218 -11.48 5.27 16.57
CA PHE A 218 -12.89 5.55 16.86
C PHE A 218 -13.12 6.00 18.30
N ALA A 219 -12.23 5.59 19.21
CA ALA A 219 -12.29 5.94 20.62
C ALA A 219 -10.89 6.11 21.21
N GLN A 220 -10.82 6.81 22.34
CA GLN A 220 -9.58 6.99 23.08
C GLN A 220 -8.94 5.64 23.45
N GLY A 221 -7.61 5.60 23.43
CA GLY A 221 -6.83 4.41 23.75
C GLY A 221 -6.45 3.55 22.53
N ALA A 222 -7.06 3.79 21.36
CA ALA A 222 -6.66 3.16 20.11
C ALA A 222 -5.26 3.57 19.65
N GLY A 223 -4.57 2.68 18.95
CA GLY A 223 -3.31 2.93 18.25
C GLY A 223 -2.04 2.79 19.09
N ASN A 224 -2.12 2.79 20.43
CA ASN A 224 -0.93 2.79 21.31
C ASN A 224 0.07 1.67 20.99
N SER A 225 -0.40 0.43 20.82
CA SER A 225 0.48 -0.71 20.48
C SER A 225 1.11 -0.55 19.10
N LEU A 226 0.35 -0.06 18.12
CA LEU A 226 0.83 0.10 16.75
C LEU A 226 1.84 1.23 16.65
N ILE A 227 1.63 2.36 17.32
CA ILE A 227 2.58 3.48 17.34
C ILE A 227 3.93 3.03 17.92
N ASN A 228 3.91 2.29 19.03
CA ASN A 228 5.15 1.74 19.61
C ASN A 228 5.83 0.76 18.64
N PHE A 229 5.07 -0.11 17.99
CA PHE A 229 5.64 -1.04 17.02
C PHE A 229 6.22 -0.32 15.78
N ALA A 230 5.54 0.72 15.30
CA ALA A 230 6.03 1.55 14.21
C ALA A 230 7.32 2.27 14.57
N LYS A 231 7.43 2.79 15.80
CA LYS A 231 8.65 3.40 16.34
C LYS A 231 9.82 2.41 16.36
N ASP A 232 9.58 1.18 16.84
CA ASP A 232 10.60 0.11 16.86
C ASP A 232 11.06 -0.27 15.44
N LYS A 233 10.17 -0.16 14.45
CA LYS A 233 10.43 -0.46 13.04
C LYS A 233 10.88 0.73 12.21
N GLY A 234 10.93 1.94 12.78
CA GLY A 234 11.25 3.18 12.07
C GLY A 234 10.26 3.51 10.95
N LYS A 235 8.98 3.19 11.12
CA LYS A 235 7.92 3.41 10.12
C LYS A 235 7.04 4.62 10.47
N PRO A 236 6.65 5.45 9.48
CA PRO A 236 5.64 6.48 9.71
C PRO A 236 4.27 5.85 9.97
N VAL A 237 3.44 6.59 10.71
CA VAL A 237 2.10 6.17 11.14
C VAL A 237 1.04 7.05 10.49
N MET A 238 0.00 6.40 9.97
CA MET A 238 -1.24 7.03 9.52
C MET A 238 -2.39 6.65 10.45
N ILE A 239 -3.16 7.62 10.92
CA ILE A 239 -4.50 7.35 11.46
C ILE A 239 -5.42 7.23 10.24
N ALA A 240 -5.65 6.01 9.77
CA ALA A 240 -6.25 5.74 8.46
C ALA A 240 -7.78 5.82 8.44
N GLU A 241 -8.40 5.71 9.61
CA GLU A 241 -9.82 5.93 9.82
C GLU A 241 -9.99 6.66 11.14
N ALA A 242 -10.61 7.83 11.13
CA ALA A 242 -10.90 8.58 12.33
C ALA A 242 -12.29 9.19 12.27
N THR A 243 -13.14 8.88 13.24
CA THR A 243 -14.45 9.52 13.38
C THR A 243 -14.90 9.50 14.84
N PRO A 244 -15.60 10.54 15.34
CA PRO A 244 -16.17 10.60 16.68
C PRO A 244 -17.35 9.64 16.84
N MET A 245 -17.09 8.34 16.72
CA MET A 245 -18.10 7.28 16.77
C MET A 245 -18.94 7.40 18.05
N GLY A 246 -20.26 7.42 17.88
CA GLY A 246 -21.22 7.56 18.97
C GLY A 246 -21.68 9.00 19.21
N PHE A 247 -21.06 9.99 18.56
CA PHE A 247 -21.51 11.38 18.57
C PHE A 247 -22.24 11.74 17.27
N ASP A 248 -23.37 12.41 17.42
CA ASP A 248 -24.10 13.05 16.33
C ASP A 248 -23.82 14.56 16.40
N LEU A 249 -22.91 15.07 15.57
CA LEU A 249 -22.48 16.46 15.62
C LEU A 249 -23.62 17.45 15.31
N GLU A 250 -24.61 17.05 14.51
CA GLU A 250 -25.78 17.86 14.20
C GLU A 250 -26.73 17.96 15.42
N ALA A 251 -26.96 16.85 16.13
CA ALA A 251 -27.96 16.78 17.19
C ALA A 251 -27.42 16.95 18.62
N THR A 252 -26.13 16.69 18.85
CA THR A 252 -25.55 16.62 20.20
C THR A 252 -25.49 17.98 20.89
N ARG A 253 -25.57 17.94 22.23
CA ARG A 253 -25.32 19.09 23.12
C ARG A 253 -24.05 18.92 23.94
N GLU A 254 -23.33 17.84 23.71
CA GLU A 254 -22.11 17.53 24.42
C GLU A 254 -20.93 18.32 23.84
N ASP A 255 -19.93 18.58 24.67
CA ASP A 255 -18.65 19.11 24.23
C ASP A 255 -17.83 17.98 23.56
N VAL A 256 -18.15 17.69 22.31
CA VAL A 256 -17.48 16.63 21.53
C VAL A 256 -16.03 17.00 21.26
N TRP A 257 -15.71 18.30 21.15
CA TRP A 257 -14.34 18.76 20.93
C TRP A 257 -13.42 18.28 22.06
N SER A 258 -13.73 18.61 23.31
CA SER A 258 -12.93 18.16 24.45
C SER A 258 -13.00 16.66 24.70
N LYS A 259 -14.08 15.97 24.31
CA LYS A 259 -14.24 14.54 24.56
C LYS A 259 -13.55 13.63 23.54
N TRP A 260 -13.41 14.07 22.29
CA TRP A 260 -12.90 13.24 21.21
C TRP A 260 -11.81 13.90 20.38
N PHE A 261 -12.00 15.14 19.92
CA PHE A 261 -11.01 15.82 19.06
C PHE A 261 -9.74 16.19 19.82
N THR A 262 -9.85 16.80 21.01
CA THR A 262 -8.68 17.12 21.83
C THR A 262 -7.84 15.86 22.14
N PRO A 263 -8.42 14.74 22.62
CA PRO A 263 -7.66 13.50 22.80
C PRO A 263 -7.03 12.93 21.51
N LEU A 264 -7.64 13.14 20.34
CA LEU A 264 -7.06 12.76 19.06
C LEU A 264 -5.83 13.62 18.75
N PHE A 265 -5.95 14.94 18.81
CA PHE A 265 -4.84 15.85 18.51
C PHE A 265 -3.71 15.74 19.54
N ASP A 266 -4.02 15.57 20.83
CA ASP A 266 -3.03 15.27 21.87
C ASP A 266 -2.23 13.99 21.57
N LEU A 267 -2.89 12.96 21.02
CA LEU A 267 -2.21 11.74 20.58
C LEU A 267 -1.27 12.01 19.40
N ILE A 268 -1.72 12.80 18.43
CA ILE A 268 -0.92 13.17 17.25
C ILE A 268 0.30 13.97 17.65
N ASP A 269 0.15 15.00 18.48
CA ASP A 269 1.24 15.87 18.91
C ASP A 269 2.27 15.16 19.78
N LYS A 270 1.85 14.17 20.56
CA LYS A 270 2.75 13.39 21.42
C LYS A 270 3.62 12.40 20.64
N ASN A 271 3.25 12.04 19.40
CA ASN A 271 3.92 10.98 18.64
C ASN A 271 4.34 11.50 17.26
N GLU A 272 5.62 11.87 17.13
CA GLU A 272 6.22 12.37 15.88
C GLU A 272 6.16 11.36 14.72
N GLU A 273 5.95 10.08 15.03
CA GLU A 273 5.72 9.01 14.07
C GLU A 273 4.42 9.20 13.30
N ILE A 274 3.41 9.88 13.86
CA ILE A 274 2.15 10.15 13.18
C ILE A 274 2.34 11.26 12.15
N LYS A 275 2.20 10.91 10.87
CA LYS A 275 2.42 11.78 9.72
C LYS A 275 1.16 12.01 8.87
N ALA A 276 0.05 11.36 9.20
CA ALA A 276 -1.20 11.52 8.46
C ALA A 276 -2.44 11.25 9.32
N LEU A 277 -3.50 12.01 9.09
CA LEU A 277 -4.85 11.80 9.63
C LEU A 277 -5.85 11.71 8.48
N ALA A 278 -6.54 10.59 8.35
CA ALA A 278 -7.69 10.39 7.48
C ALA A 278 -8.99 10.50 8.29
N TYR A 279 -9.55 11.70 8.31
CA TYR A 279 -10.80 11.99 8.99
C TYR A 279 -12.00 11.65 8.11
N ILE A 280 -12.95 10.91 8.66
CA ILE A 280 -14.17 10.51 7.97
C ILE A 280 -15.28 11.51 8.32
N ASN A 281 -15.66 12.36 7.36
CA ASN A 281 -16.59 13.48 7.52
C ASN A 281 -17.98 13.15 6.93
N VAL A 282 -18.74 12.29 7.61
CA VAL A 282 -19.93 11.61 7.07
C VAL A 282 -21.10 11.72 8.04
N ASP A 283 -22.30 11.95 7.51
CA ASP A 283 -23.53 11.59 8.23
C ASP A 283 -23.71 10.07 8.13
N TRP A 284 -23.24 9.33 9.15
CA TRP A 284 -23.32 7.87 9.13
C TRP A 284 -24.77 7.39 9.26
N ASN A 285 -25.62 8.17 9.91
CA ASN A 285 -27.04 7.89 10.06
C ASN A 285 -27.80 7.93 8.71
N ALA A 286 -27.27 8.65 7.72
CA ALA A 286 -27.82 8.68 6.36
C ALA A 286 -27.43 7.47 5.49
N GLN A 287 -26.44 6.68 5.89
CA GLN A 287 -25.90 5.57 5.10
C GLN A 287 -26.49 4.22 5.58
N PRO A 288 -27.18 3.45 4.70
CA PRO A 288 -27.88 2.23 5.10
C PRO A 288 -27.04 1.19 5.85
N MET A 289 -25.78 0.99 5.44
CA MET A 289 -24.88 0.02 6.08
C MET A 289 -24.67 0.33 7.57
N TRP A 290 -24.53 1.62 7.91
CA TRP A 290 -24.19 2.06 9.25
C TRP A 290 -25.44 2.28 10.11
N LYS A 291 -26.48 2.85 9.53
CA LYS A 291 -27.79 3.02 10.17
C LYS A 291 -28.34 1.70 10.70
N ASP A 292 -28.19 0.62 9.93
CA ASP A 292 -28.74 -0.70 10.26
C ASP A 292 -27.72 -1.63 10.95
N SER A 293 -26.52 -1.14 11.28
CA SER A 293 -25.43 -1.95 11.87
C SER A 293 -25.67 -2.34 13.34
N GLY A 294 -26.59 -1.66 14.04
CA GLY A 294 -26.79 -1.80 15.48
C GLY A 294 -25.74 -1.08 16.34
N ILE A 295 -24.77 -0.40 15.71
CA ILE A 295 -23.78 0.46 16.34
C ILE A 295 -24.20 1.91 16.13
N ASN A 296 -24.10 2.74 17.18
CA ASN A 296 -24.31 4.18 17.05
C ASN A 296 -23.04 4.82 16.44
N TRP A 297 -23.01 4.98 15.12
CA TRP A 297 -21.93 5.68 14.43
C TRP A 297 -22.07 7.20 14.57
N GLY A 298 -23.27 7.74 14.36
CA GLY A 298 -23.60 9.14 14.54
C GLY A 298 -23.44 9.99 13.28
N ASP A 299 -23.03 11.24 13.45
CA ASP A 299 -22.77 12.19 12.37
C ASP A 299 -21.46 12.89 12.69
N SER A 300 -20.48 12.73 11.81
CA SER A 300 -19.14 13.27 11.94
C SER A 300 -18.86 14.42 10.98
N ARG A 301 -19.88 15.00 10.34
CA ARG A 301 -19.69 16.21 9.55
C ARG A 301 -19.26 17.37 10.45
N ILE A 302 -18.01 17.79 10.32
CA ILE A 302 -17.44 18.89 11.10
C ILE A 302 -18.28 20.17 10.93
N GLN A 303 -18.79 20.40 9.72
CA GLN A 303 -19.62 21.56 9.40
C GLN A 303 -21.01 21.54 10.03
N ALA A 304 -21.47 20.40 10.57
CA ALA A 304 -22.77 20.29 11.23
C ALA A 304 -22.79 20.96 12.62
N ASN A 305 -21.61 21.24 13.21
CA ASN A 305 -21.51 21.85 14.53
C ASN A 305 -20.60 23.07 14.53
N THR A 306 -21.13 24.26 14.81
CA THR A 306 -20.37 25.53 14.75
C THR A 306 -19.14 25.56 15.67
N SER A 307 -19.22 24.97 16.86
CA SER A 307 -18.07 24.95 17.79
C SER A 307 -16.97 24.03 17.26
N VAL A 308 -17.32 22.83 16.81
CA VAL A 308 -16.36 21.88 16.25
C VAL A 308 -15.77 22.43 14.96
N PHE A 309 -16.58 23.03 14.08
CA PHE A 309 -16.12 23.68 12.85
C PHE A 309 -15.06 24.75 13.10
N ASN A 310 -15.32 25.68 14.02
CA ASN A 310 -14.38 26.75 14.34
C ASN A 310 -13.08 26.20 14.95
N ASN A 311 -13.19 25.26 15.88
CA ASN A 311 -12.02 24.69 16.53
C ASN A 311 -11.19 23.85 15.55
N TRP A 312 -11.83 23.05 14.70
CA TRP A 312 -11.17 22.28 13.64
C TRP A 312 -10.42 23.18 12.67
N LYS A 313 -11.05 24.29 12.27
CA LYS A 313 -10.40 25.29 11.42
C LYS A 313 -9.15 25.86 12.08
N THR A 314 -9.21 26.22 13.37
CA THR A 314 -8.04 26.70 14.11
C THR A 314 -6.95 25.65 14.21
N GLU A 315 -7.31 24.42 14.55
CA GLU A 315 -6.36 23.31 14.70
C GLU A 315 -5.64 22.96 13.39
N THR A 316 -6.39 22.89 12.28
CA THR A 316 -5.87 22.50 10.97
C THR A 316 -5.28 23.65 10.16
N ASP A 317 -5.12 24.84 10.74
CA ASP A 317 -4.54 26.03 10.10
C ASP A 317 -3.28 26.56 10.81
N ASP A 318 -2.67 25.73 11.67
CA ASP A 318 -1.44 26.03 12.40
C ASP A 318 -0.16 26.05 11.53
N GLY A 319 -0.29 25.68 10.25
CA GLY A 319 0.80 25.57 9.28
C GLY A 319 1.53 24.22 9.26
N THR A 320 1.19 23.29 10.15
CA THR A 320 1.76 21.93 10.17
C THR A 320 0.90 20.91 9.42
N TRP A 321 -0.38 21.20 9.24
CA TRP A 321 -1.30 20.40 8.43
C TRP A 321 -1.20 20.74 6.93
N LEU A 322 -0.62 19.82 6.16
CA LEU A 322 -0.52 19.94 4.71
C LEU A 322 -1.91 19.80 4.06
N LYS A 323 -2.20 20.75 3.18
CA LYS A 323 -3.37 20.82 2.31
C LYS A 323 -2.91 20.71 0.84
N SER A 324 -3.85 20.58 -0.09
CA SER A 324 -3.55 20.61 -1.52
C SER A 324 -2.89 21.94 -1.92
N SER A 325 -1.78 21.85 -2.65
CA SER A 325 -1.05 22.99 -3.24
C SER A 325 -0.21 22.49 -4.42
N SER A 326 0.31 23.40 -5.26
CA SER A 326 1.19 23.01 -6.37
C SER A 326 2.47 22.31 -5.91
N GLU A 327 2.89 22.55 -4.67
CA GLU A 327 4.11 21.99 -4.08
C GLU A 327 3.84 20.73 -3.26
N LEU A 328 2.58 20.33 -3.02
CA LEU A 328 2.29 19.21 -2.12
C LEU A 328 3.07 17.94 -2.49
N PHE A 329 3.06 17.58 -3.77
CA PHE A 329 3.70 16.36 -4.24
C PHE A 329 5.22 16.41 -4.08
N THR A 330 5.86 17.54 -4.39
CA THR A 330 7.31 17.71 -4.20
C THR A 330 7.68 17.73 -2.72
N THR A 331 6.88 18.39 -1.88
CA THR A 331 7.05 18.43 -0.41
C THR A 331 7.06 17.03 0.19
N ILE A 332 6.25 16.11 -0.32
CA ILE A 332 6.19 14.73 0.18
C ILE A 332 7.05 13.76 -0.62
N GLY A 333 7.94 14.20 -1.52
CA GLY A 333 8.90 13.32 -2.19
C GLY A 333 8.44 12.67 -3.51
N TYR A 334 7.44 13.22 -4.18
CA TYR A 334 7.00 12.79 -5.52
C TYR A 334 7.49 13.75 -6.62
N PRO A 335 7.99 13.25 -7.77
CA PRO A 335 8.08 11.85 -8.16
C PRO A 335 9.23 11.11 -7.47
N PHE A 336 8.97 9.88 -7.05
CA PHE A 336 9.99 8.96 -6.55
C PHE A 336 10.80 8.36 -7.70
N THR A 337 12.12 8.26 -7.53
CA THR A 337 13.02 7.62 -8.50
C THR A 337 13.66 6.40 -7.86
N ALA A 338 13.49 5.23 -8.47
CA ALA A 338 14.06 3.98 -7.98
C ALA A 338 15.47 3.70 -8.52
N ASP A 339 16.29 3.03 -7.72
CA ASP A 339 17.59 2.52 -8.14
C ASP A 339 17.47 1.38 -9.17
N GLU A 340 18.30 1.41 -10.22
CA GLU A 340 18.21 0.48 -11.35
C GLU A 340 18.66 -0.97 -11.05
N GLY A 341 19.23 -1.22 -9.87
CA GLY A 341 19.81 -2.51 -9.47
C GLY A 341 18.84 -3.51 -8.84
N CYS A 342 17.55 -3.18 -8.68
CA CYS A 342 16.60 -4.06 -8.00
C CYS A 342 15.92 -5.06 -8.93
N PHE A 343 15.88 -6.32 -8.50
CA PHE A 343 15.30 -7.45 -9.21
C PHE A 343 14.03 -7.93 -8.49
N ALA A 344 12.84 -7.54 -8.96
CA ALA A 344 11.57 -7.92 -8.33
C ALA A 344 11.27 -9.40 -8.57
N THR A 345 10.81 -10.13 -7.55
CA THR A 345 10.37 -11.53 -7.68
C THR A 345 9.15 -11.62 -8.60
N VAL A 346 9.17 -12.49 -9.60
CA VAL A 346 8.04 -12.74 -10.49
C VAL A 346 7.13 -13.83 -9.91
N THR A 347 5.98 -13.37 -9.45
CA THR A 347 4.82 -14.17 -9.04
C THR A 347 4.31 -15.00 -10.22
N SER A 348 4.08 -16.30 -9.96
CA SER A 348 3.65 -17.25 -10.99
C SER A 348 2.14 -17.22 -11.19
N LEU A 349 1.68 -17.22 -12.44
CA LEU A 349 0.26 -17.32 -12.78
C LEU A 349 -0.34 -18.75 -12.63
N GLU A 350 0.46 -19.77 -12.32
CA GLU A 350 0.01 -21.17 -12.16
C GLU A 350 0.74 -21.93 -11.03
N GLN A 351 0.14 -23.04 -10.58
CA GLN A 351 0.08 -23.45 -9.18
C GLN A 351 1.00 -24.61 -8.73
N ASP A 352 1.94 -25.13 -9.53
CA ASP A 352 2.72 -26.32 -9.08
C ASP A 352 4.17 -26.41 -9.56
N LEU A 353 5.03 -27.07 -8.76
CA LEU A 353 6.51 -27.18 -8.82
C LEU A 353 7.29 -25.84 -8.94
N ALA A 354 6.63 -24.73 -9.29
CA ALA A 354 7.15 -23.39 -9.48
C ALA A 354 7.61 -22.70 -8.19
N SER A 355 7.22 -23.19 -7.00
CA SER A 355 7.70 -22.71 -5.69
C SER A 355 9.17 -23.04 -5.41
N GLN A 356 9.77 -23.85 -6.28
CA GLN A 356 11.18 -24.21 -6.21
C GLN A 356 12.06 -23.37 -7.17
N ILE A 357 11.45 -22.45 -7.93
CA ILE A 357 12.10 -21.64 -8.95
C ILE A 357 11.73 -20.16 -8.73
N THR A 358 12.70 -19.38 -8.27
CA THR A 358 12.52 -17.93 -8.13
C THR A 358 12.94 -17.28 -9.43
N VAL A 359 12.05 -16.48 -10.00
CA VAL A 359 12.37 -15.67 -11.18
C VAL A 359 12.39 -14.24 -10.69
N TYR A 360 13.38 -13.47 -11.10
CA TYR A 360 13.45 -12.06 -10.81
C TYR A 360 13.52 -11.26 -12.11
N SER A 361 13.09 -10.01 -12.05
CA SER A 361 13.03 -9.12 -13.21
C SER A 361 13.64 -7.77 -12.88
N ASN A 362 14.53 -7.26 -13.74
CA ASN A 362 14.96 -5.85 -13.73
C ASN A 362 14.58 -5.15 -15.05
N ASN A 363 15.13 -3.96 -15.31
CA ASN A 363 14.81 -3.16 -16.51
C ASN A 363 15.23 -3.77 -17.85
N SER A 364 16.10 -4.78 -17.85
CA SER A 364 16.74 -5.31 -19.05
C SER A 364 16.73 -6.83 -19.13
N ASN A 365 16.71 -7.50 -17.97
CA ASN A 365 16.97 -8.92 -17.85
C ASN A 365 15.92 -9.60 -16.96
N LEU A 366 15.64 -10.85 -17.30
CA LEU A 366 14.98 -11.82 -16.44
C LEU A 366 16.05 -12.74 -15.85
N LYS A 367 16.19 -12.75 -14.53
CA LYS A 367 17.09 -13.63 -13.78
C LYS A 367 16.31 -14.83 -13.26
N ILE A 368 16.76 -16.05 -13.51
CA ILE A 368 16.11 -17.27 -13.05
C ILE A 368 17.05 -17.96 -12.08
N GLU A 369 16.59 -18.20 -10.86
CA GLU A 369 17.30 -18.97 -9.84
C GLU A 369 16.56 -20.27 -9.51
N LEU A 370 17.31 -21.35 -9.52
CA LEU A 370 16.84 -22.69 -9.19
C LEU A 370 17.31 -23.05 -7.78
N LYS A 371 16.43 -23.56 -6.91
CA LYS A 371 16.83 -24.05 -5.57
C LYS A 371 17.84 -25.21 -5.69
N ASP A 372 18.70 -25.34 -4.67
CA ASP A 372 19.92 -26.18 -4.65
C ASP A 372 19.73 -27.70 -4.87
N ASN A 373 18.51 -28.19 -5.07
CA ASN A 373 18.22 -29.61 -5.25
C ASN A 373 17.47 -29.95 -6.55
N ILE A 374 17.23 -28.98 -7.43
CA ILE A 374 16.58 -29.23 -8.71
C ILE A 374 17.63 -29.36 -9.80
N SER A 375 17.53 -30.43 -10.57
CA SER A 375 18.12 -30.51 -11.90
C SER A 375 17.01 -30.26 -12.92
N ILE A 376 17.19 -29.19 -13.68
CA ILE A 376 16.42 -28.93 -14.90
C ILE A 376 17.40 -29.20 -16.03
N HIS A 377 17.00 -29.96 -17.05
CA HIS A 377 17.90 -30.24 -18.18
C HIS A 377 17.59 -29.39 -19.42
N GLN A 378 16.39 -28.79 -19.45
CA GLN A 378 15.95 -27.92 -20.53
C GLN A 378 15.03 -26.83 -19.98
N LEU A 379 15.31 -25.59 -20.37
CA LEU A 379 14.45 -24.43 -20.21
C LEU A 379 14.12 -23.87 -21.60
N THR A 380 12.84 -23.73 -21.92
CA THR A 380 12.34 -23.08 -23.12
C THR A 380 11.55 -21.84 -22.73
N ILE A 381 11.85 -20.71 -23.35
CA ILE A 381 11.15 -19.45 -23.11
C ILE A 381 10.30 -19.15 -24.33
N ILE A 382 9.00 -19.04 -24.10
CA ILE A 382 8.01 -18.80 -25.15
C ILE A 382 7.36 -17.45 -24.88
N GLU A 383 7.43 -16.52 -25.83
CA GLU A 383 6.65 -15.28 -25.76
C GLU A 383 5.18 -15.61 -26.06
N LEU A 384 4.30 -15.48 -25.06
CA LEU A 384 2.92 -15.94 -25.17
C LEU A 384 2.07 -15.14 -26.16
N GLY A 385 2.40 -13.87 -26.40
CA GLY A 385 1.70 -13.04 -27.39
C GLY A 385 1.94 -13.48 -28.84
N SER A 386 3.11 -14.06 -29.13
CA SER A 386 3.50 -14.49 -30.48
C SER A 386 3.58 -16.02 -30.65
N GLY A 387 3.62 -16.77 -29.54
CA GLY A 387 3.92 -18.19 -29.52
C GLY A 387 5.37 -18.53 -29.87
N LYS A 388 6.24 -17.52 -30.02
CA LYS A 388 7.62 -17.71 -30.48
C LYS A 388 8.50 -18.22 -29.34
N VAL A 389 9.27 -19.28 -29.60
CA VAL A 389 10.40 -19.67 -28.75
C VAL A 389 11.48 -18.59 -28.88
N ILE A 390 11.71 -17.87 -27.79
CA ILE A 390 12.71 -16.81 -27.68
C ILE A 390 14.08 -17.41 -27.42
N GLU A 391 14.13 -18.37 -26.51
CA GLU A 391 15.38 -18.98 -26.07
C GLU A 391 15.15 -20.41 -25.61
N GLU A 392 16.16 -21.25 -25.82
CA GLU A 392 16.17 -22.62 -25.33
C GLU A 392 17.55 -22.89 -24.74
N VAL A 393 17.57 -23.19 -23.44
CA VAL A 393 18.79 -23.38 -22.66
C VAL A 393 18.82 -24.83 -22.19
N LYS A 394 19.85 -25.56 -22.59
CA LYS A 394 20.17 -26.86 -22.00
C LYS A 394 20.99 -26.63 -20.75
N LEU A 395 20.59 -27.27 -19.66
CA LEU A 395 21.17 -27.08 -18.34
C LEU A 395 21.73 -28.43 -17.87
N ASP A 396 23.02 -28.48 -17.53
CA ASP A 396 23.70 -29.75 -17.18
C ASP A 396 23.98 -29.89 -15.67
N LYS A 397 23.48 -28.99 -14.79
CA LYS A 397 23.89 -28.92 -13.37
C LYS A 397 22.74 -28.63 -12.41
N LYS A 398 22.89 -29.15 -11.17
CA LYS A 398 22.15 -28.72 -9.98
C LYS A 398 22.52 -27.28 -9.60
N SER A 399 21.51 -26.44 -9.41
CA SER A 399 21.60 -24.99 -9.11
C SER A 399 22.28 -24.17 -10.21
N THR A 400 21.50 -23.31 -10.89
CA THR A 400 22.01 -22.40 -11.93
C THR A 400 21.26 -21.08 -11.82
N SER A 401 22.00 -19.97 -11.89
CA SER A 401 21.45 -18.63 -12.14
C SER A 401 21.59 -18.34 -13.62
N LEU A 402 20.50 -17.95 -14.28
CA LEU A 402 20.47 -17.60 -15.69
C LEU A 402 19.93 -16.19 -15.85
N GLU A 403 20.68 -15.29 -16.50
CA GLU A 403 20.22 -13.94 -16.82
C GLU A 403 19.98 -13.83 -18.33
N LEU A 404 18.77 -13.42 -18.71
CA LEU A 404 18.36 -13.35 -20.10
C LEU A 404 17.84 -11.95 -20.44
N PRO A 405 18.40 -11.29 -21.47
CA PRO A 405 17.92 -10.00 -21.91
C PRO A 405 16.60 -10.16 -22.67
N LEU A 406 15.48 -9.87 -22.00
CA LEU A 406 14.14 -9.96 -22.57
C LEU A 406 13.52 -8.56 -22.68
N ARG A 407 12.57 -8.40 -23.60
CA ARG A 407 11.78 -7.17 -23.74
C ARG A 407 10.53 -7.24 -22.86
N SER A 408 9.82 -6.12 -22.67
CA SER A 408 8.48 -6.16 -22.08
C SER A 408 7.58 -7.18 -22.79
N GLY A 409 7.01 -8.11 -22.04
CA GLY A 409 6.21 -9.18 -22.59
C GLY A 409 5.75 -10.22 -21.57
N LEU A 410 4.74 -10.99 -21.97
CA LEU A 410 4.32 -12.18 -21.24
C LEU A 410 5.06 -13.39 -21.80
N TYR A 411 5.75 -14.12 -20.94
CA TYR A 411 6.54 -15.28 -21.29
C TYR A 411 6.06 -16.52 -20.55
N SER A 412 6.24 -17.68 -21.17
CA SER A 412 6.10 -19.00 -20.56
C SER A 412 7.46 -19.65 -20.49
N LEU A 413 7.95 -19.84 -19.27
CA LEU A 413 9.12 -20.65 -18.95
C LEU A 413 8.66 -22.10 -18.87
N VAL A 414 8.99 -22.90 -19.88
CA VAL A 414 8.71 -24.33 -19.92
C VAL A 414 9.99 -25.07 -19.58
N MET A 415 9.99 -25.81 -18.48
CA MET A 415 11.15 -26.50 -17.96
C MET A 415 10.86 -27.99 -17.84
N TYR A 416 11.90 -28.81 -18.00
CA TYR A 416 11.82 -30.26 -17.79
C TYR A 416 12.82 -30.69 -16.73
N ASN A 417 12.35 -31.38 -15.70
CA ASN A 417 13.23 -31.96 -14.68
C ASN A 417 13.86 -33.28 -15.16
N ASP A 418 14.79 -33.84 -14.39
CA ASP A 418 15.46 -35.11 -14.70
C ASP A 418 14.51 -36.31 -14.87
N LEU A 419 13.28 -36.22 -14.36
CA LEU A 419 12.25 -37.25 -14.49
C LEU A 419 11.38 -37.05 -15.76
N GLY A 420 11.63 -36.00 -16.54
CA GLY A 420 10.84 -35.64 -17.72
C GLY A 420 9.51 -34.95 -17.39
N GLU A 421 9.30 -34.55 -16.14
CA GLU A 421 8.10 -33.81 -15.74
C GLU A 421 8.21 -32.36 -16.22
N GLN A 422 7.12 -31.87 -16.80
CA GLN A 422 7.02 -30.52 -17.33
C GLN A 422 6.63 -29.55 -16.21
N ILE A 423 7.41 -28.50 -16.05
CA ILE A 423 7.14 -27.38 -15.14
C ILE A 423 6.90 -26.15 -16.01
N ILE A 424 5.74 -25.51 -15.86
CA ILE A 424 5.40 -24.30 -16.62
C ILE A 424 5.27 -23.14 -15.64
N LYS A 425 6.08 -22.10 -15.82
CA LYS A 425 5.96 -20.84 -15.09
C LYS A 425 5.73 -19.70 -16.08
N LYS A 426 4.56 -19.09 -16.02
CA LYS A 426 4.27 -17.88 -16.79
C LYS A 426 4.79 -16.68 -16.01
N VAL A 427 5.53 -15.82 -16.68
CA VAL A 427 6.16 -14.63 -16.12
C VAL A 427 5.83 -13.43 -16.96
N TYR A 428 5.43 -12.34 -16.32
CA TYR A 428 5.26 -11.07 -16.98
C TYR A 428 6.52 -10.24 -16.72
N HIS A 429 7.27 -9.93 -17.77
CA HIS A 429 8.47 -9.12 -17.69
C HIS A 429 8.16 -7.72 -18.22
N THR A 430 8.53 -6.69 -17.47
CA THR A 430 8.30 -5.29 -17.84
C THR A 430 9.63 -4.55 -17.87
N THR A 431 10.10 -4.22 -19.07
CA THR A 431 11.21 -3.29 -19.32
C THR A 431 10.66 -1.87 -19.41
N LYS A 432 11.13 -0.96 -18.53
CA LYS A 432 10.77 0.47 -18.43
C LYS A 432 9.27 0.79 -18.39
#